data_AF-A0A8J3YPR5-F1
#
_entry.id   AF-A0A8J3YPR5-F1
#
_cell.length_a   1.000
_cell.length_b   1.000
_cell.length_c   1.000
_cell.angle_alpha   90.00
_cell.angle_beta   90.00
_cell.angle_gamma   90.00
#
_symmetry.space_group_name_H-M   'P 1'
#
loop_
_entity.id
_entity.type
_entity.pdbx_description
1 polymer ?
#
loop_
_entity_poly.entity_id
_entity_poly.type
_entity_poly.pdbx_seq_one_letter_code
_entity_poly.pdbx_strand_id
1 'polypeptide(L)'
;MARLLADPLPAARTSDALAGVHPHVRPVAGMDTHRAWHALHIALTGLEEGGDPPASHVVGDGAIRLDDEGLNVLMPDDVRAVAQYLATVAFEELRAARHERMRADAYSFDVVEEALPRIFAELVRFYADAAAAGDAVVKSRA
;
A
#
# COMPACT_ATOMS: atom_id res chain seq x y z
N MET A 1 37.11 -5.00 -5.24
CA MET A 1 35.78 -5.49 -4.84
C MET A 1 35.12 -4.43 -3.96
N ALA A 2 34.45 -3.46 -4.56
CA ALA A 2 33.75 -2.39 -3.83
C ALA A 2 32.28 -2.78 -3.66
N ARG A 3 31.81 -2.80 -2.41
CA ARG A 3 30.44 -3.12 -2.00
C ARG A 3 29.66 -1.81 -2.00
N LEU A 4 28.78 -1.61 -2.96
CA LEU A 4 27.90 -0.45 -3.02
C LEU A 4 26.73 -0.71 -2.07
N LEU A 5 26.75 -0.10 -0.88
CA LEU A 5 25.60 -0.05 0.01
C LEU A 5 24.63 0.97 -0.59
N ALA A 6 23.43 0.53 -0.96
CA ALA A 6 22.36 1.42 -1.37
C ALA A 6 21.99 2.32 -0.19
N ASP A 7 22.12 3.63 -0.38
CA ASP A 7 21.68 4.65 0.57
C ASP A 7 20.18 4.47 0.91
N PRO A 8 19.77 4.58 2.19
CA PRO A 8 18.38 4.74 2.52
C PRO A 8 17.87 6.08 1.95
N LEU A 9 16.82 6.01 1.12
CA LEU A 9 16.17 7.19 0.56
C LEU A 9 15.67 8.12 1.67
N PRO A 10 15.79 9.45 1.52
CA PRO A 10 15.41 10.42 2.54
C PRO A 10 13.89 10.46 2.73
N ALA A 11 13.44 10.23 3.97
CA ALA A 11 12.05 10.24 4.45
C ALA A 11 11.32 11.61 4.35
N ALA A 12 11.81 12.55 3.54
CA ALA A 12 11.47 13.97 3.67
C ALA A 12 10.47 14.51 2.62
N ARG A 13 9.91 13.67 1.73
CA ARG A 13 9.00 14.16 0.66
C ARG A 13 7.52 13.82 0.83
N THR A 14 7.15 13.05 1.85
CA THR A 14 5.75 12.65 2.09
C THR A 14 4.96 13.62 2.98
N SER A 15 5.62 14.59 3.64
CA SER A 15 4.97 15.45 4.64
C SER A 15 4.13 16.59 4.05
N ASP A 16 4.45 17.11 2.86
CA ASP A 16 3.78 18.32 2.34
C ASP A 16 2.45 18.02 1.62
N ALA A 17 2.31 16.84 1.01
CA ALA A 17 1.08 16.46 0.30
C ALA A 17 -0.12 16.25 1.25
N LEU A 18 0.13 15.88 2.52
CA LEU A 18 -0.90 15.62 3.51
C LEU A 18 -1.34 16.86 4.30
N ALA A 19 -0.54 17.93 4.31
CA ALA A 19 -0.85 19.17 5.02
C ALA A 19 -2.06 19.93 4.42
N GLY A 20 -2.43 19.63 3.17
CA GLY A 20 -3.59 20.21 2.49
C GLY A 20 -4.88 19.41 2.59
N VAL A 21 -4.84 18.17 3.10
CA VAL A 21 -5.93 17.19 2.94
C VAL A 21 -7.12 17.44 3.88
N HIS A 22 -6.87 17.92 5.10
CA HIS A 22 -7.92 18.43 6.00
C HIS A 22 -7.26 19.15 7.19
N PRO A 23 -7.72 20.33 7.65
CA PRO A 23 -7.13 21.07 8.78
C PRO A 23 -7.14 20.33 10.14
N HIS A 24 -7.71 19.12 10.18
CA HIS A 24 -7.84 18.29 11.37
C HIS A 24 -7.17 16.91 11.23
N VAL A 25 -6.60 16.57 10.07
CA VAL A 25 -5.85 15.32 9.88
C VAL A 25 -4.37 15.63 10.05
N ARG A 26 -3.78 15.14 11.14
CA ARG A 26 -2.34 15.27 11.37
C ARG A 26 -1.65 13.99 10.91
N PRO A 27 -0.78 14.04 9.89
CA PRO A 27 0.01 12.87 9.52
C PRO A 27 0.96 12.50 10.67
N VAL A 28 0.93 11.22 11.07
CA VAL A 28 1.77 10.67 12.14
C VAL A 28 2.84 9.71 11.59
N ALA A 29 2.55 9.06 10.45
CA ALA A 29 3.45 8.22 9.68
C ALA A 29 3.02 8.23 8.20
N GLY A 30 3.90 7.79 7.30
CA GLY A 30 3.58 7.68 5.88
C GLY A 30 4.43 6.62 5.19
N MET A 31 3.86 5.99 4.17
CA MET A 31 4.52 5.02 3.32
C MET A 31 4.21 5.37 1.86
N ASP A 32 5.21 5.25 1.00
CA ASP A 32 5.05 5.38 -0.45
C ASP A 32 5.25 4.00 -1.10
N THR A 33 4.19 3.46 -1.69
CA THR A 33 4.26 2.20 -2.46
C THR A 33 4.82 2.42 -3.87
N HIS A 34 5.16 3.65 -4.24
CA HIS A 34 5.64 4.08 -5.54
C HIS A 34 4.80 3.46 -6.67
N ARG A 35 5.47 2.85 -7.65
CA ARG A 35 4.82 2.18 -8.78
C ARG A 35 4.32 0.78 -8.45
N ALA A 36 4.57 0.27 -7.25
CA ALA A 36 4.22 -1.10 -6.87
C ALA A 36 2.75 -1.25 -6.48
N TRP A 37 2.00 -0.16 -6.32
CA TRP A 37 0.60 -0.20 -5.88
C TRP A 37 -0.26 -1.13 -6.75
N HIS A 38 -0.10 -1.08 -8.08
CA HIS A 38 -0.94 -1.85 -8.99
C HIS A 38 -0.58 -3.35 -8.95
N ALA A 39 0.70 -3.67 -8.89
CA ALA A 39 1.17 -5.04 -8.75
C ALA A 39 0.76 -5.65 -7.39
N LEU A 40 0.84 -4.87 -6.31
CA LEU A 40 0.34 -5.29 -4.99
C LEU A 40 -1.18 -5.51 -5.01
N HIS A 41 -1.94 -4.67 -5.72
CA HIS A 41 -3.38 -4.83 -5.86
C HIS A 41 -3.70 -6.17 -6.53
N ILE A 42 -3.17 -6.41 -7.73
CA ILE A 42 -3.36 -7.68 -8.47
C ILE A 42 -2.86 -8.88 -7.66
N ALA A 43 -1.71 -8.76 -7.00
CA ALA A 43 -1.18 -9.84 -6.16
C ALA A 43 -2.14 -10.22 -5.04
N LEU A 44 -2.91 -9.28 -4.48
CA LEU A 44 -3.79 -9.51 -3.33
C LEU A 44 -5.22 -9.86 -3.75
N THR A 45 -5.78 -9.18 -4.74
CA THR A 45 -7.17 -9.36 -5.18
C THR A 45 -7.31 -10.36 -6.34
N GLY A 46 -6.26 -10.51 -7.16
CA GLY A 46 -6.33 -11.22 -8.44
C GLY A 46 -6.98 -10.42 -9.57
N LEU A 47 -7.36 -9.17 -9.30
CA LEU A 47 -8.08 -8.28 -10.21
C LEU A 47 -7.21 -7.06 -10.54
N GLU A 48 -7.44 -6.46 -11.70
CA GLU A 48 -6.77 -5.21 -12.12
C GLU A 48 -7.27 -4.02 -11.29
N GLU A 49 -8.58 -4.00 -11.00
CA GLU A 49 -9.24 -2.99 -10.18
C GLU A 49 -10.34 -3.61 -9.31
N GLY A 50 -10.67 -2.91 -8.21
CA GLY A 50 -11.74 -3.29 -7.29
C GLY A 50 -11.46 -4.56 -6.47
N GLY A 51 -12.50 -5.36 -6.24
CA GLY A 51 -12.45 -6.55 -5.42
C GLY A 51 -12.99 -6.35 -4.00
N ASP A 52 -13.01 -7.44 -3.25
CA ASP A 52 -13.66 -7.45 -1.94
C ASP A 52 -12.70 -7.03 -0.81
N PRO A 53 -13.18 -6.24 0.17
CA PRO A 53 -12.44 -5.98 1.39
C PRO A 53 -12.24 -7.29 2.18
N PRO A 54 -11.13 -7.42 2.91
CA PRO A 54 -10.11 -6.40 3.18
C PRO A 54 -9.00 -6.29 2.10
N ALA A 55 -8.97 -7.18 1.10
CA ALA A 55 -7.87 -7.23 0.13
C ALA A 55 -7.81 -5.98 -0.78
N SER A 56 -8.94 -5.55 -1.34
CA SER A 56 -9.01 -4.34 -2.18
C SER A 56 -8.65 -3.07 -1.41
N HIS A 57 -8.92 -3.07 -0.11
CA HIS A 57 -8.58 -2.01 0.83
C HIS A 57 -7.09 -1.94 1.16
N VAL A 58 -6.19 -2.77 0.64
CA VAL A 58 -4.76 -2.67 1.03
C VAL A 58 -4.06 -1.47 0.37
N VAL A 59 -4.21 -1.31 -0.94
CA VAL A 59 -3.54 -0.26 -1.75
C VAL A 59 -4.49 0.55 -2.63
N GLY A 60 -5.61 -0.04 -3.07
CA GLY A 60 -6.47 0.55 -4.09
C GLY A 60 -7.60 1.36 -3.47
N ASP A 61 -8.56 0.65 -2.90
CA ASP A 61 -9.81 1.23 -2.44
C ASP A 61 -9.72 1.72 -0.99
N GLY A 62 -10.60 2.64 -0.63
CA GLY A 62 -10.92 2.99 0.74
C GLY A 62 -12.37 2.67 1.03
N ALA A 63 -12.72 2.55 2.32
CA ALA A 63 -14.12 2.42 2.73
C ALA A 63 -14.89 3.72 2.46
N ILE A 64 -14.19 4.86 2.47
CA ILE A 64 -14.75 6.19 2.24
C ILE A 64 -13.88 6.95 1.23
N ARG A 65 -14.50 7.53 0.21
CA ARG A 65 -13.87 8.52 -0.68
C ARG A 65 -14.14 9.92 -0.14
N LEU A 66 -13.09 10.69 0.16
CA LEU A 66 -13.22 12.04 0.75
C LEU A 66 -13.42 13.14 -0.30
N ASP A 67 -12.90 12.97 -1.52
CA ASP A 67 -12.98 13.98 -2.56
C ASP A 67 -12.98 13.40 -3.99
N ASP A 68 -13.19 14.27 -4.96
CA ASP A 68 -13.11 13.94 -6.38
C ASP A 68 -11.67 13.63 -6.82
N GLU A 69 -10.67 14.08 -6.05
CA GLU A 69 -9.22 13.87 -6.30
C GLU A 69 -8.76 12.44 -5.95
N GLY A 70 -9.62 11.65 -5.30
CA GLY A 70 -9.39 10.23 -5.08
C GLY A 70 -8.71 9.91 -3.77
N LEU A 71 -8.86 10.76 -2.76
CA LEU A 71 -8.48 10.43 -1.40
C LEU A 71 -9.40 9.35 -0.82
N ASN A 72 -8.79 8.23 -0.46
CA ASN A 72 -9.44 7.07 0.11
C ASN A 72 -9.06 6.93 1.58
N VAL A 73 -10.06 6.77 2.46
CA VAL A 73 -9.86 6.62 3.90
C VAL A 73 -10.30 5.24 4.36
N LEU A 74 -9.49 4.67 5.25
CA LEU A 74 -9.84 3.54 6.09
C LEU A 74 -9.99 4.03 7.52
N MET A 75 -11.15 3.77 8.11
CA MET A 75 -11.38 4.03 9.52
C MET A 75 -10.61 3.00 10.38
N PRO A 76 -10.40 3.23 11.68
CA PRO A 76 -9.63 2.32 12.52
C PRO A 76 -10.11 0.86 12.47
N ASP A 77 -11.41 0.62 12.30
CA ASP A 77 -11.97 -0.73 12.16
C ASP A 77 -11.54 -1.40 10.84
N ASP A 78 -11.54 -0.65 9.74
CA ASP A 78 -11.06 -1.13 8.44
C ASP A 78 -9.56 -1.38 8.47
N VAL A 79 -8.78 -0.49 9.12
CA VAL A 79 -7.33 -0.63 9.30
C VAL A 79 -7.01 -1.91 10.08
N ARG A 80 -7.76 -2.20 11.14
CA ARG A 80 -7.64 -3.46 11.89
C ARG A 80 -7.97 -4.68 11.04
N ALA A 81 -9.02 -4.62 10.22
CA ALA A 81 -9.38 -5.71 9.32
C ALA A 81 -8.29 -5.97 8.26
N VAL A 82 -7.71 -4.90 7.69
CA VAL A 82 -6.59 -4.99 6.76
C VAL A 82 -5.34 -5.58 7.43
N ALA A 83 -4.99 -5.11 8.62
CA ALA A 83 -3.83 -5.64 9.35
C ALA A 83 -3.97 -7.14 9.65
N GLN A 84 -5.17 -7.57 10.08
CA GLN A 84 -5.47 -8.99 10.31
C GLN A 84 -5.36 -9.81 9.02
N TYR A 85 -5.90 -9.31 7.91
CA TYR A 85 -5.78 -9.96 6.61
C TYR A 85 -4.32 -10.13 6.20
N LEU A 86 -3.54 -9.04 6.22
CA LEU A 86 -2.13 -9.05 5.83
C LEU A 86 -1.28 -10.02 6.66
N ALA A 87 -1.62 -10.21 7.94
CA ALA A 87 -0.95 -11.19 8.80
C ALA A 87 -1.18 -12.66 8.39
N THR A 88 -2.20 -12.93 7.58
CA THR A 88 -2.56 -14.29 7.12
C THR A 88 -2.17 -14.58 5.67
N VAL A 89 -1.76 -13.56 4.91
CA VAL A 89 -1.48 -13.67 3.48
C VAL A 89 -0.14 -14.38 3.24
N ALA A 90 -0.19 -15.49 2.51
CA ALA A 90 0.99 -16.15 1.94
C ALA A 90 1.43 -15.42 0.66
N PHE A 91 2.05 -14.24 0.81
CA PHE A 91 2.28 -13.32 -0.31
C PHE A 91 3.10 -13.92 -1.45
N GLU A 92 4.15 -14.70 -1.15
CA GLU A 92 4.96 -15.33 -2.20
C GLU A 92 4.17 -16.34 -3.03
N GLU A 93 3.23 -17.07 -2.43
CA GLU A 93 2.36 -18.00 -3.15
C GLU A 93 1.40 -17.25 -4.08
N LEU A 94 0.78 -16.18 -3.58
CA LEU A 94 -0.09 -15.33 -4.40
C LEU A 94 0.68 -14.64 -5.54
N ARG A 95 1.88 -14.13 -5.24
CA ARG A 95 2.79 -13.48 -6.19
C ARG A 95 3.17 -14.45 -7.31
N ALA A 96 3.56 -15.67 -6.97
CA ALA A 96 3.90 -16.71 -7.94
C ALA A 96 2.68 -17.12 -8.78
N ALA A 97 1.52 -17.36 -8.14
CA ALA A 97 0.30 -17.78 -8.83
C ALA A 97 -0.25 -16.71 -9.79
N ARG A 98 0.03 -15.43 -9.54
CA ARG A 98 -0.50 -14.28 -10.29
C ARG A 98 0.57 -13.54 -11.08
N HIS A 99 1.77 -14.10 -11.19
CA HIS A 99 2.94 -13.46 -11.82
C HIS A 99 2.66 -13.01 -13.25
N GLU A 100 2.17 -13.91 -14.11
CA GLU A 100 1.85 -13.58 -15.51
C GLU A 100 0.80 -12.48 -15.65
N ARG A 101 -0.18 -12.44 -14.74
CA ARG A 101 -1.20 -11.40 -14.71
C ARG A 101 -0.60 -10.05 -14.32
N MET A 102 0.21 -10.01 -13.26
CA MET A 102 0.90 -8.78 -12.88
C MET A 102 1.83 -8.30 -14.00
N ARG A 103 2.51 -9.22 -14.70
CA ARG A 103 3.37 -8.89 -15.83
C ARG A 103 2.60 -8.28 -17.01
N ALA A 104 1.38 -8.75 -17.27
CA ALA A 104 0.53 -8.25 -18.34
C ALA A 104 -0.14 -6.91 -18.00
N ASP A 105 -0.66 -6.80 -16.78
CA ASP A 105 -1.63 -5.75 -16.43
C ASP A 105 -1.06 -4.70 -15.45
N ALA A 106 -0.08 -5.06 -14.62
CA ALA A 106 0.40 -4.15 -13.59
C ALA A 106 1.27 -3.02 -14.16
N TYR A 107 0.98 -1.81 -13.70
CA TYR A 107 1.69 -0.61 -14.13
C TYR A 107 3.17 -0.68 -13.71
N SER A 108 4.09 -0.60 -14.68
CA SER A 108 5.54 -0.64 -14.46
C SER A 108 6.04 -1.90 -13.73
N PHE A 109 5.41 -3.08 -13.93
CA PHE A 109 5.79 -4.32 -13.23
C PHE A 109 7.29 -4.66 -13.33
N ASP A 110 7.87 -4.58 -14.52
CA ASP A 110 9.29 -4.89 -14.76
C ASP A 110 10.25 -4.01 -13.91
N VAL A 111 9.80 -2.85 -13.44
CA VAL A 111 10.61 -1.94 -12.60
C VAL A 111 10.51 -2.29 -11.11
N VAL A 112 9.41 -2.90 -10.68
CA VAL A 112 9.10 -3.12 -9.26
C VAL A 112 9.14 -4.58 -8.83
N GLU A 113 9.20 -5.52 -9.77
CA GLU A 113 9.09 -6.96 -9.51
C GLU A 113 10.01 -7.46 -8.39
N GLU A 114 11.30 -7.14 -8.47
CA GLU A 114 12.29 -7.57 -7.47
C GLU A 114 12.06 -6.92 -6.10
N ALA A 115 11.47 -5.72 -6.07
CA ALA A 115 11.23 -4.96 -4.85
C ALA A 115 9.92 -5.34 -4.15
N LEU A 116 8.98 -6.02 -4.84
CA LEU A 116 7.66 -6.34 -4.32
C LEU A 116 7.65 -7.03 -2.95
N PRO A 117 8.47 -8.06 -2.68
CA PRO A 117 8.48 -8.71 -1.37
C PRO A 117 8.86 -7.76 -0.24
N ARG A 118 9.82 -6.86 -0.49
CA ARG A 118 10.25 -5.86 0.48
C ARG A 118 9.14 -4.83 0.74
N ILE A 119 8.54 -4.29 -0.32
CA ILE A 119 7.46 -3.29 -0.20
C ILE A 119 6.26 -3.90 0.52
N PHE A 120 5.90 -5.16 0.21
CA PHE A 120 4.85 -5.88 0.92
C PHE A 120 5.15 -6.00 2.42
N ALA A 121 6.39 -6.37 2.79
CA ALA A 121 6.78 -6.46 4.19
C ALA A 121 6.71 -5.10 4.92
N GLU A 122 7.08 -4.01 4.24
CA GLU A 122 6.92 -2.65 4.77
C GLU A 122 5.44 -2.28 4.95
N LEU A 123 4.58 -2.69 4.02
CA LEU A 123 3.13 -2.48 4.08
C LEU A 123 2.46 -3.24 5.24
N VAL A 124 2.86 -4.49 5.47
CA VAL A 124 2.41 -5.30 6.61
C VAL A 124 2.73 -4.59 7.92
N ARG A 125 3.95 -4.07 8.07
CA ARG A 125 4.36 -3.33 9.27
C ARG A 125 3.56 -2.04 9.43
N PHE A 126 3.41 -1.27 8.36
CA PHE A 126 2.65 -0.02 8.37
C PHE A 126 1.21 -0.23 8.88
N TYR A 127 0.50 -1.22 8.34
CA TYR A 127 -0.88 -1.52 8.78
C TYR A 127 -0.95 -2.09 10.19
N ALA A 128 0.02 -2.91 10.60
CA ALA A 128 0.08 -3.43 11.95
C ALA A 128 0.28 -2.31 12.99
N ASP A 129 1.18 -1.36 12.71
CA ASP A 129 1.46 -0.23 13.59
C ASP A 129 0.24 0.71 13.67
N ALA A 130 -0.36 1.05 12.53
CA ALA A 130 -1.57 1.89 12.49
C ALA A 130 -2.75 1.22 13.22
N ALA A 131 -2.94 -0.08 13.05
CA ALA A 131 -3.98 -0.84 13.76
C ALA A 131 -3.76 -0.88 15.28
N ALA A 132 -2.50 -1.00 15.73
CA ALA A 132 -2.15 -1.00 17.15
C ALA A 132 -2.36 0.38 17.80
N ALA A 133 -2.12 1.46 17.06
CA ALA A 133 -2.35 2.83 17.50
C ALA A 133 -3.81 3.27 17.46
N GLY A 134 -4.66 2.55 16.71
CA GLY A 134 -6.06 2.95 16.46
C GLY A 134 -6.17 4.08 15.44
N ASP A 135 -5.19 4.19 14.54
CA ASP A 135 -5.12 5.24 13.53
C ASP A 135 -5.99 4.92 12.31
N ALA A 136 -6.45 5.98 11.64
CA ALA A 136 -7.00 5.89 10.29
C ALA A 136 -5.86 5.91 9.25
N VAL A 137 -6.10 5.32 8.08
CA VAL A 137 -5.16 5.37 6.95
C VAL A 137 -5.79 6.18 5.81
N VAL A 138 -5.07 7.19 5.34
CA VAL A 138 -5.43 8.00 4.18
C VAL A 138 -4.53 7.62 3.02
N LYS A 139 -5.12 7.43 1.84
CA LYS A 139 -4.40 7.10 0.61
C LYS A 139 -4.69 8.17 -0.43
N SER A 140 -3.64 8.66 -1.05
CA SER A 140 -3.71 9.50 -2.24
C SER A 140 -3.14 8.73 -3.43
N ARG A 141 -3.74 8.91 -4.61
CA ARG A 141 -3.08 8.57 -5.87
C ARG A 141 -2.23 9.78 -6.27
N ALA A 142 -0.91 9.65 -6.17
CA ALA A 142 0.04 10.66 -6.66
C ALA A 142 0.28 10.51 -8.17
#